data_AF-A0A7S1F9H9-F1
#
_entry.id   AF-A0A7S1F9H9-F1
#
_cell.length_a   1.000
_cell.length_b   1.000
_cell.length_c   1.000
_cell.angle_alpha   90.00
_cell.angle_beta   90.00
_cell.angle_gamma   90.00
#
_symmetry.space_group_name_H-M   'P 1'
#
loop_
_entity.id
_entity.type
_entity.pdbx_description
1 polymer ?
#
loop_
_entity_poly.entity_id
_entity_poly.type
_entity_poly.pdbx_seq_one_letter_code
_entity_poly.pdbx_strand_id
1 'polypeptide(L)'
;MGCASSSELGDLERKVDAQLAHVNELHRLDVRGSTKVGVVDRSRKHDVFISHSKKLACSEDRAVWIADVVEGHGLRPFLGISTLVEITESALREEMSASRVCVTVLDPFTFGSVWVFKENLFAANIGLPIVLVYDADRFRWEQLNKWQRLYPWLFARQVVPISKTQRRASLTQLLESVETACQERTRPPTTPIVSELSTLGRAKVGVGGSRETETLGACETAFNGMLSRLGGAMPSLIIVAFTCTHDATEVARRLHELAPMVPMVGCTSCQGVVLNDTWLTYQKQFAMGVWGVTDDAGVYIVRHIEERSHGLRDRVLSEVSLACKTRDDLPSFALLLGSPGDEEVVISGMQSVLGDTVPIIGGSSADNTLKGDWKQIAKVGTSNFQVSGPSVSRNGIVIAIVWASCVVSTTLTSGFQKTEHTGTVTKVDPSNSRTIEEIDGQPANSVYEAWTGGSVTKGIAWKDGVADVVSSSTLMPLGEVQASDFIRVMHPSSVTTSGKITTFAKAANGMTIMMLKGTSETLAKNFSLNAQSLLGKSTPDVSDTKNVVGALVFFCGRLALKMDDLMPVAVEQLSDVVGQNNVMGLCCFGEQGMNAEHQPVHGDLMFGCLLFSDQAKEN
;
A
#
# COMPACT_ATOMS: atom_id res chain seq x y z
N MET A 1 -41.33 -45.48 3.61
CA MET A 1 -41.24 -46.87 3.14
C MET A 1 -41.58 -46.89 1.66
N GLY A 2 -40.61 -47.23 0.82
CA GLY A 2 -40.80 -47.56 -0.58
C GLY A 2 -39.69 -48.54 -0.94
N CYS A 3 -39.97 -49.84 -0.85
CA CYS A 3 -39.05 -50.89 -1.27
C CYS A 3 -38.82 -50.75 -2.77
N ALA A 4 -37.56 -50.50 -3.17
CA ALA A 4 -37.13 -50.84 -4.51
C ALA A 4 -37.26 -52.36 -4.68
N SER A 5 -37.79 -52.78 -5.83
CA SER A 5 -38.12 -54.17 -6.11
C SER A 5 -36.85 -55.00 -6.34
N SER A 6 -36.88 -56.27 -5.96
CA SER A 6 -35.75 -57.21 -6.09
C SER A 6 -35.26 -57.43 -7.53
N SER A 7 -35.96 -56.91 -8.54
CA SER A 7 -35.52 -56.94 -9.95
C SER A 7 -34.54 -55.83 -10.30
N GLU A 8 -34.53 -54.69 -9.59
CA GLU A 8 -33.64 -53.55 -9.91
C GLU A 8 -32.22 -53.72 -9.35
N LEU A 9 -32.06 -54.48 -8.26
CA LEU A 9 -30.75 -54.86 -7.72
C LEU A 9 -30.05 -55.93 -8.58
N GLY A 10 -30.81 -56.88 -9.16
CA GLY A 10 -30.28 -57.97 -9.99
C GLY A 10 -29.80 -57.55 -11.39
N ASP A 11 -30.17 -56.36 -11.86
CA ASP A 11 -29.67 -55.77 -13.11
C ASP A 11 -28.45 -54.85 -12.89
N LEU A 12 -28.24 -54.38 -11.66
CA LEU A 12 -27.06 -53.60 -11.28
C LEU A 12 -25.85 -54.52 -11.03
N GLU A 13 -26.05 -55.67 -10.36
CA GLU A 13 -24.98 -56.66 -10.14
C GLU A 13 -24.49 -57.30 -11.44
N ARG A 14 -25.38 -57.60 -12.40
CA ARG A 14 -24.99 -58.12 -13.72
C ARG A 14 -24.21 -57.12 -14.59
N LYS A 15 -24.41 -55.81 -14.39
CA LYS A 15 -23.64 -54.75 -15.08
C LYS A 15 -22.25 -54.55 -14.46
N VAL A 16 -22.14 -54.72 -13.13
CA VAL A 16 -20.86 -54.64 -12.41
C VAL A 16 -19.98 -55.85 -12.72
N ASP A 17 -20.55 -57.07 -12.79
CA ASP A 17 -19.80 -58.29 -13.14
C ASP A 17 -19.34 -58.30 -14.62
N ALA A 18 -20.14 -57.74 -15.54
CA ALA A 18 -19.73 -57.58 -16.94
C ALA A 18 -18.60 -56.55 -17.13
N GLN A 19 -18.55 -55.49 -16.31
CA GLN A 19 -17.45 -54.52 -16.31
C GLN A 19 -16.17 -55.09 -15.67
N LEU A 20 -16.29 -55.92 -14.62
CA LEU A 20 -15.14 -56.59 -13.98
C LEU A 20 -14.54 -57.70 -14.86
N ALA A 21 -15.35 -58.39 -15.68
CA ALA A 21 -14.86 -59.36 -16.66
C ALA A 21 -14.03 -58.70 -17.77
N HIS A 22 -14.40 -57.50 -18.22
CA HIS A 22 -13.67 -56.74 -19.25
C HIS A 22 -12.32 -56.19 -18.74
N VAL A 23 -12.26 -55.80 -17.46
CA VAL A 23 -11.01 -55.35 -16.80
C VAL A 23 -10.02 -56.51 -16.58
N ASN A 24 -10.52 -57.72 -16.31
CA ASN A 24 -9.67 -58.91 -16.12
C ASN A 24 -9.16 -59.50 -17.45
N GLU A 25 -9.82 -59.25 -18.57
CA GLU A 25 -9.35 -59.66 -19.91
C GLU A 25 -8.23 -58.74 -20.42
N LEU A 26 -8.27 -57.44 -20.09
CA LEU A 26 -7.20 -56.47 -20.36
C LEU A 26 -5.92 -56.74 -19.54
N HIS A 27 -6.03 -57.36 -18.37
CA HIS A 27 -4.87 -57.69 -17.53
C HIS A 27 -4.08 -58.94 -17.99
N ARG A 28 -4.61 -59.75 -18.92
CA ARG A 28 -3.94 -60.99 -19.40
C ARG A 28 -3.08 -60.82 -20.64
N LEU A 29 -3.06 -59.65 -21.28
CA LEU A 29 -2.34 -59.43 -22.54
C LEU A 29 -0.98 -58.73 -22.41
N ASP A 30 -0.56 -58.31 -21.22
CA ASP A 30 0.64 -57.46 -21.06
C ASP A 30 1.81 -58.14 -20.32
N VAL A 31 2.17 -59.36 -20.76
CA VAL A 31 3.45 -59.99 -20.40
C VAL A 31 4.11 -60.50 -21.68
N ARG A 32 4.89 -59.64 -22.34
CA ARG A 32 6.08 -59.97 -23.16
C ARG A 32 6.68 -58.72 -23.82
N GLY A 33 7.93 -58.40 -23.48
CA GLY A 33 8.89 -57.88 -24.47
C GLY A 33 9.30 -56.39 -24.38
N SER A 34 10.47 -56.19 -23.78
CA SER A 34 11.44 -55.08 -23.83
C SER A 34 11.43 -54.02 -24.96
N THR A 35 11.72 -52.78 -24.53
CA THR A 35 12.53 -51.70 -25.16
C THR A 35 12.08 -51.07 -26.50
N LYS A 36 11.53 -49.84 -26.41
CA LYS A 36 11.94 -48.60 -27.12
C LYS A 36 10.89 -47.49 -26.93
N VAL A 37 11.36 -46.26 -26.64
CA VAL A 37 10.73 -44.92 -26.80
C VAL A 37 9.28 -44.75 -26.31
N GLY A 38 9.10 -43.83 -25.36
CA GLY A 38 7.85 -43.56 -24.63
C GLY A 38 6.57 -43.61 -25.48
N VAL A 39 5.74 -44.60 -25.19
CA VAL A 39 4.40 -44.72 -25.75
C VAL A 39 3.56 -43.57 -25.20
N VAL A 40 3.14 -42.67 -26.07
CA VAL A 40 2.16 -41.61 -25.76
C VAL A 40 0.85 -42.30 -25.37
N ASP A 41 0.42 -42.11 -24.11
CA ASP A 41 -0.89 -42.56 -23.64
C ASP A 41 -1.97 -41.77 -24.40
N ARG A 42 -2.62 -42.42 -25.37
CA ARG A 42 -3.67 -41.83 -26.22
C ARG A 42 -5.04 -41.77 -25.54
N SER A 43 -5.18 -42.20 -24.28
CA SER A 43 -6.46 -42.18 -23.56
C SER A 43 -6.90 -40.77 -23.12
N ARG A 44 -5.95 -39.85 -22.93
CA ARG A 44 -6.20 -38.46 -22.54
C ARG A 44 -6.16 -37.52 -23.74
N LYS A 45 -7.01 -36.48 -23.73
CA LYS A 45 -7.16 -35.51 -24.83
C LYS A 45 -5.94 -34.62 -24.98
N HIS A 46 -5.34 -34.22 -23.86
CA HIS A 46 -4.16 -33.38 -23.78
C HIS A 46 -3.09 -34.06 -22.92
N ASP A 47 -1.82 -33.73 -23.19
CA ASP A 47 -0.72 -34.14 -22.31
C ASP A 47 -0.47 -33.05 -21.26
N VAL A 48 -0.48 -31.77 -21.66
CA VAL A 48 -0.11 -30.63 -20.80
C VAL A 48 -1.22 -29.58 -20.76
N PHE A 49 -1.78 -29.28 -19.59
CA PHE A 49 -2.62 -28.11 -19.37
C PHE A 49 -1.75 -26.92 -18.97
N ILE A 50 -1.89 -25.76 -19.64
CA ILE A 50 -1.08 -24.57 -19.34
C ILE A 50 -1.95 -23.51 -18.67
N SER A 51 -1.67 -23.24 -17.39
CA SER A 51 -2.33 -22.24 -16.57
C SER A 51 -1.45 -20.99 -16.43
N HIS A 52 -2.02 -19.80 -16.59
CA HIS A 52 -1.28 -18.53 -16.43
C HIS A 52 -2.23 -17.36 -16.11
N SER A 53 -1.68 -16.32 -15.49
CA SER A 53 -2.40 -15.06 -15.31
C SER A 53 -2.32 -14.21 -16.58
N LYS A 54 -3.47 -13.68 -17.01
CA LYS A 54 -3.56 -12.74 -18.14
C LYS A 54 -3.22 -11.29 -17.75
N LYS A 55 -2.81 -11.04 -16.51
CA LYS A 55 -2.51 -9.67 -16.05
C LYS A 55 -1.26 -9.08 -16.68
N LEU A 56 -0.26 -9.92 -16.97
CA LEU A 56 0.99 -9.46 -17.58
C LEU A 56 1.16 -10.10 -18.96
N ALA A 57 1.32 -9.26 -19.99
CA ALA A 57 1.59 -9.72 -21.35
C ALA A 57 2.82 -10.65 -21.41
N CYS A 58 3.83 -10.41 -20.56
CA CYS A 58 5.00 -11.27 -20.50
C CYS A 58 4.74 -12.68 -19.96
N SER A 59 3.73 -12.87 -19.12
CA SER A 59 3.32 -14.18 -18.62
C SER A 59 2.55 -14.95 -19.68
N GLU A 60 1.74 -14.25 -20.47
CA GLU A 60 1.06 -14.79 -21.64
C GLU A 60 2.06 -15.22 -22.72
N ASP A 61 3.03 -14.36 -23.06
CA ASP A 61 4.15 -14.70 -23.96
C ASP A 61 4.85 -15.99 -23.50
N ARG A 62 5.05 -16.12 -22.17
CA ARG A 62 5.72 -17.28 -21.58
C ARG A 62 4.86 -18.54 -21.68
N ALA A 63 3.55 -18.43 -21.47
CA ALA A 63 2.60 -19.54 -21.61
C ALA A 63 2.55 -20.05 -23.06
N VAL A 64 2.51 -19.14 -24.04
CA VAL A 64 2.58 -19.48 -25.47
C VAL A 64 3.91 -20.16 -25.79
N TRP A 65 5.04 -19.62 -25.32
CA TRP A 65 6.34 -20.23 -25.53
C TRP A 65 6.45 -21.65 -24.94
N ILE A 66 5.86 -21.89 -23.76
CA ILE A 66 5.80 -23.25 -23.17
C ILE A 66 5.00 -24.18 -24.07
N ALA A 67 3.86 -23.74 -24.60
CA ALA A 67 3.03 -24.53 -25.51
C ALA A 67 3.83 -24.97 -26.73
N ASP A 68 4.54 -24.05 -27.39
CA ASP A 68 5.40 -24.35 -28.54
C ASP A 68 6.51 -25.34 -28.21
N VAL A 69 7.13 -25.21 -27.02
CA VAL A 69 8.23 -26.08 -26.59
C VAL A 69 7.74 -27.51 -26.35
N VAL A 70 6.61 -27.69 -25.66
CA VAL A 70 6.08 -29.03 -25.38
C VAL A 70 5.49 -29.67 -26.64
N GLU A 71 4.87 -28.88 -27.53
CA GLU A 71 4.39 -29.35 -28.84
C GLU A 71 5.55 -29.80 -29.74
N GLY A 72 6.63 -29.01 -29.80
CA GLY A 72 7.85 -29.39 -30.52
C GLY A 72 8.52 -30.65 -29.97
N HIS A 73 8.24 -31.02 -28.72
CA HIS A 73 8.70 -32.24 -28.07
C HIS A 73 7.70 -33.41 -28.18
N GLY A 74 6.62 -33.25 -28.94
CA GLY A 74 5.64 -34.29 -29.24
C GLY A 74 4.53 -34.48 -28.20
N LEU A 75 4.37 -33.55 -27.27
CA LEU A 75 3.26 -33.51 -26.30
C LEU A 75 2.12 -32.63 -26.82
N ARG A 76 0.87 -32.89 -26.41
CA ARG A 76 -0.29 -32.07 -26.80
C ARG A 76 -0.61 -31.02 -25.74
N PRO A 77 -0.28 -29.72 -25.94
CA PRO A 77 -0.66 -28.67 -25.00
C PRO A 77 -2.16 -28.33 -25.09
N PHE A 78 -2.70 -27.84 -23.99
CA PHE A 78 -3.95 -27.09 -23.91
C PHE A 78 -3.65 -25.72 -23.29
N LEU A 79 -4.02 -24.65 -24.01
CA LEU A 79 -3.90 -23.27 -23.53
C LEU A 79 -5.23 -22.58 -23.85
N GLY A 80 -5.98 -22.15 -22.83
CA GLY A 80 -7.36 -21.69 -22.95
C GLY A 80 -7.62 -20.47 -23.86
N ILE A 81 -6.58 -19.90 -24.47
CA ILE A 81 -6.67 -18.81 -25.46
C ILE A 81 -7.10 -19.34 -26.85
N SER A 82 -6.88 -20.63 -27.15
CA SER A 82 -6.98 -21.15 -28.53
C SER A 82 -8.14 -22.12 -28.80
N THR A 83 -8.93 -22.54 -27.80
CA THR A 83 -9.78 -23.74 -27.96
C THR A 83 -11.23 -23.63 -27.47
N LEU A 84 -11.60 -22.64 -26.65
CA LEU A 84 -12.95 -22.52 -26.08
C LEU A 84 -13.72 -21.32 -26.66
N VAL A 85 -14.95 -21.57 -27.15
CA VAL A 85 -15.88 -20.54 -27.64
C VAL A 85 -16.47 -19.70 -26.48
N GLU A 86 -16.56 -20.31 -25.28
CA GLU A 86 -16.97 -19.66 -24.03
C GLU A 86 -16.19 -20.31 -22.87
N ILE A 87 -15.49 -19.50 -22.06
CA ILE A 87 -14.66 -19.99 -20.95
C ILE A 87 -15.52 -20.13 -19.70
N THR A 88 -16.01 -21.33 -19.43
CA THR A 88 -16.75 -21.67 -18.21
C THR A 88 -15.89 -22.51 -17.26
N GLU A 89 -16.20 -22.47 -15.95
CA GLU A 89 -15.48 -23.27 -14.95
C GLU A 89 -15.62 -24.77 -15.19
N SER A 90 -16.78 -25.23 -15.64
CA SER A 90 -17.02 -26.63 -15.99
C SER A 90 -16.15 -27.08 -17.18
N ALA A 91 -16.09 -26.27 -18.25
CA ALA A 91 -15.28 -26.59 -19.42
C ALA A 91 -13.78 -26.69 -19.08
N LEU A 92 -13.25 -25.75 -18.29
CA LEU A 92 -11.84 -25.79 -17.86
C LEU A 92 -11.53 -27.03 -17.02
N ARG A 93 -12.44 -27.45 -16.13
CA ARG A 93 -12.29 -28.66 -15.31
C ARG A 93 -12.30 -29.94 -16.15
N GLU A 94 -13.13 -29.99 -17.21
CA GLU A 94 -13.14 -31.12 -18.15
C GLU A 94 -11.81 -31.24 -18.90
N GLU A 95 -11.31 -30.14 -19.47
CA GLU A 95 -10.05 -30.13 -20.22
C GLU A 95 -8.85 -30.47 -19.30
N MET A 96 -8.86 -29.98 -18.07
CA MET A 96 -7.85 -30.31 -17.07
C MET A 96 -7.89 -31.78 -16.66
N SER A 97 -9.08 -32.36 -16.48
CA SER A 97 -9.24 -33.79 -16.20
C SER A 97 -8.77 -34.66 -17.36
N ALA A 98 -8.83 -34.13 -18.58
CA ALA A 98 -8.35 -34.76 -19.80
C ALA A 98 -6.85 -34.49 -20.10
N SER A 99 -6.12 -33.84 -19.18
CA SER A 99 -4.68 -33.55 -19.26
C SER A 99 -3.87 -34.48 -18.35
N ARG A 100 -2.55 -34.64 -18.56
CA ARG A 100 -1.68 -35.50 -17.71
C ARG A 100 -0.88 -34.71 -16.68
N VAL A 101 -0.61 -33.44 -16.94
CA VAL A 101 0.08 -32.51 -16.05
C VAL A 101 -0.49 -31.10 -16.22
N CYS A 102 -0.50 -30.31 -15.16
CA CYS A 102 -0.73 -28.87 -15.20
C CYS A 102 0.61 -28.13 -15.11
N VAL A 103 0.95 -27.29 -16.08
CA VAL A 103 2.08 -26.37 -16.04
C VAL A 103 1.55 -24.98 -15.73
N THR A 104 1.96 -24.41 -14.60
CA THR A 104 1.51 -23.08 -14.17
C THR A 104 2.63 -22.06 -14.25
N VAL A 105 2.41 -20.99 -15.03
CA VAL A 105 3.33 -19.85 -15.11
C VAL A 105 3.17 -18.95 -13.89
N LEU A 106 4.22 -18.89 -13.07
CA LEU A 106 4.34 -18.03 -11.92
C LEU A 106 4.83 -16.63 -12.32
N ASP A 107 4.10 -15.66 -11.81
CA ASP A 107 4.38 -14.24 -11.81
C ASP A 107 3.83 -13.63 -10.49
N PRO A 108 4.08 -12.35 -10.20
CA PRO A 108 3.67 -11.72 -8.95
C PRO A 108 2.14 -11.63 -8.72
N PHE A 109 1.31 -11.98 -9.70
CA PHE A 109 -0.14 -11.93 -9.69
C PHE A 109 -0.82 -13.28 -9.99
N THR A 110 -0.07 -14.36 -10.23
CA THR A 110 -0.59 -15.67 -10.67
C THR A 110 -1.79 -16.13 -9.86
N PHE A 111 -1.67 -16.22 -8.54
CA PHE A 111 -2.76 -16.67 -7.67
C PHE A 111 -3.59 -15.52 -7.10
N GLY A 112 -3.46 -14.31 -7.66
CA GLY A 112 -4.47 -13.25 -7.57
C GLY A 112 -5.58 -13.40 -8.63
N SER A 113 -5.39 -14.27 -9.62
CA SER A 113 -6.44 -14.66 -10.56
C SER A 113 -7.28 -15.78 -9.96
N VAL A 114 -8.59 -15.53 -9.81
CA VAL A 114 -9.53 -16.54 -9.31
C VAL A 114 -9.53 -17.80 -10.19
N TRP A 115 -9.38 -17.62 -11.50
CA TRP A 115 -9.33 -18.72 -12.47
C TRP A 115 -8.10 -19.60 -12.28
N VAL A 116 -6.91 -18.99 -12.24
CA VAL A 116 -5.64 -19.73 -12.08
C VAL A 116 -5.61 -20.46 -10.75
N PHE A 117 -6.10 -19.81 -9.69
CA PHE A 117 -6.23 -20.45 -8.39
C PHE A 117 -7.18 -21.66 -8.43
N LYS A 118 -8.39 -21.50 -8.98
CA LYS A 118 -9.39 -22.59 -9.10
C LYS A 118 -8.86 -23.76 -9.94
N GLU A 119 -8.20 -23.46 -11.06
CA GLU A 119 -7.53 -24.44 -11.91
C GLU A 119 -6.51 -25.26 -11.12
N ASN A 120 -5.60 -24.58 -10.43
CA ASN A 120 -4.54 -25.24 -9.66
C ASN A 120 -5.08 -26.01 -8.45
N LEU A 121 -6.09 -25.47 -7.75
CA LEU A 121 -6.75 -26.15 -6.64
C LEU A 121 -7.49 -27.41 -7.11
N PHE A 122 -8.14 -27.34 -8.27
CA PHE A 122 -8.79 -28.49 -8.88
C PHE A 122 -7.77 -29.55 -9.31
N ALA A 123 -6.69 -29.15 -10.00
CA ALA A 123 -5.58 -30.02 -10.37
C ALA A 123 -5.06 -30.80 -9.15
N ALA A 124 -4.75 -30.10 -8.07
CA ALA A 124 -4.23 -30.72 -6.85
C ALA A 124 -5.24 -31.70 -6.22
N ASN A 125 -6.54 -31.37 -6.23
CA ASN A 125 -7.60 -32.22 -5.66
C ASN A 125 -7.92 -33.47 -6.48
N ILE A 126 -7.75 -33.44 -7.80
CA ILE A 126 -7.86 -34.66 -8.63
C ILE A 126 -6.54 -35.46 -8.67
N GLY A 127 -5.50 -34.96 -7.98
CA GLY A 127 -4.16 -35.53 -7.98
C GLY A 127 -3.41 -35.31 -9.30
N LEU A 128 -3.78 -34.32 -10.11
CA LEU A 128 -3.03 -33.98 -11.33
C LEU A 128 -1.69 -33.32 -10.93
N PRO A 129 -0.54 -33.82 -11.39
CA PRO A 129 0.76 -33.21 -11.14
C PRO A 129 0.80 -31.73 -11.58
N ILE A 130 1.38 -30.86 -10.75
CA ILE A 130 1.57 -29.44 -11.05
C ILE A 130 3.06 -29.14 -11.17
N VAL A 131 3.47 -28.57 -12.31
CA VAL A 131 4.84 -28.08 -12.57
C VAL A 131 4.79 -26.56 -12.61
N LEU A 132 5.50 -25.91 -11.70
CA LEU A 132 5.56 -24.45 -11.62
C LEU A 132 6.77 -23.94 -12.39
N VAL A 133 6.57 -22.91 -13.21
CA VAL A 133 7.61 -22.31 -14.05
C VAL A 133 7.58 -20.79 -13.89
N TYR A 134 8.73 -20.11 -13.98
CA TYR A 134 8.73 -18.64 -14.05
C TYR A 134 9.80 -18.11 -15.00
N ASP A 135 9.58 -16.90 -15.50
CA ASP A 135 10.54 -16.20 -16.34
C ASP A 135 11.64 -15.55 -15.46
N ALA A 136 12.78 -16.21 -15.35
CA ALA A 136 13.91 -15.77 -14.54
C ALA A 136 14.65 -14.55 -15.15
N ASP A 137 14.37 -14.19 -16.40
CA ASP A 137 14.87 -12.93 -16.97
C ASP A 137 14.04 -11.73 -16.51
N ARG A 138 12.80 -11.96 -16.04
CA ARG A 138 11.84 -10.90 -15.67
C ARG A 138 11.55 -10.84 -14.18
N PHE A 139 11.53 -11.98 -13.51
CA PHE A 139 11.16 -12.08 -12.10
C PHE A 139 12.27 -12.77 -11.31
N ARG A 140 12.48 -12.29 -10.07
CA ARG A 140 13.33 -12.95 -9.09
C ARG A 140 12.48 -13.86 -8.21
N TRP A 141 13.08 -14.93 -7.70
CA TRP A 141 12.36 -15.89 -6.85
C TRP A 141 11.79 -15.24 -5.58
N GLU A 142 12.48 -14.26 -5.01
CA GLU A 142 12.05 -13.51 -3.83
C GLU A 142 10.73 -12.76 -4.04
N GLN A 143 10.36 -12.44 -5.30
CA GLN A 143 9.08 -11.82 -5.64
C GLN A 143 7.93 -12.85 -5.71
N LEU A 144 8.27 -14.13 -5.91
CA LEU A 144 7.31 -15.21 -6.18
C LEU A 144 7.15 -16.16 -4.99
N ASN A 145 8.14 -16.22 -4.08
CA ASN A 145 8.12 -17.12 -2.93
C ASN A 145 6.96 -16.88 -1.96
N LYS A 146 6.27 -15.73 -2.06
CA LYS A 146 5.01 -15.46 -1.36
C LYS A 146 3.95 -16.52 -1.67
N TRP A 147 3.92 -17.03 -2.91
CA TRP A 147 2.99 -18.09 -3.29
C TRP A 147 3.28 -19.40 -2.58
N GLN A 148 4.55 -19.69 -2.29
CA GLN A 148 4.93 -20.85 -1.49
C GLN A 148 4.47 -20.72 -0.03
N ARG A 149 4.49 -19.51 0.53
CA ARG A 149 3.96 -19.24 1.87
C ARG A 149 2.43 -19.37 1.90
N LEU A 150 1.73 -18.80 0.91
CA LEU A 150 0.28 -18.79 0.84
C LEU A 150 -0.32 -20.15 0.49
N TYR A 151 0.33 -20.87 -0.43
CA TYR A 151 -0.20 -22.10 -1.02
C TYR A 151 0.89 -23.19 -1.08
N PRO A 152 1.40 -23.66 0.08
CA PRO A 152 2.49 -24.63 0.12
C PRO A 152 2.18 -25.93 -0.64
N TRP A 153 0.90 -26.29 -0.75
CA TRP A 153 0.42 -27.45 -1.50
C TRP A 153 0.74 -27.41 -3.00
N LEU A 154 1.02 -26.23 -3.58
CA LEU A 154 1.47 -26.10 -4.96
C LEU A 154 2.94 -26.46 -5.19
N PHE A 155 3.76 -26.33 -4.14
CA PHE A 155 5.22 -26.37 -4.23
C PHE A 155 5.77 -27.75 -3.86
N ALA A 156 5.02 -28.81 -4.20
CA ALA A 156 5.46 -30.19 -4.04
C ALA A 156 6.62 -30.56 -4.99
N ARG A 157 6.80 -29.79 -6.07
CA ARG A 157 7.90 -29.91 -7.03
C ARG A 157 8.83 -28.72 -6.98
N GLN A 158 10.07 -28.93 -7.43
CA GLN A 158 10.99 -27.84 -7.69
C GLN A 158 10.41 -26.92 -8.78
N VAL A 159 10.42 -25.61 -8.49
CA VAL A 159 10.03 -24.59 -9.47
C VAL A 159 11.11 -24.47 -10.53
N VAL A 160 10.71 -24.41 -11.80
CA VAL A 160 11.63 -24.37 -12.95
C VAL A 160 11.85 -22.92 -13.40
N PRO A 161 13.07 -22.36 -13.21
CA PRO A 161 13.43 -21.04 -13.75
C PRO A 161 13.73 -21.11 -15.25
N ILE A 162 13.07 -20.27 -16.04
CA ILE A 162 13.32 -20.16 -17.48
C ILE A 162 14.09 -18.88 -17.77
N SER A 163 15.31 -18.99 -18.30
CA SER A 163 16.13 -17.84 -18.72
C SER A 163 16.61 -17.98 -20.16
N LYS A 164 16.62 -16.87 -20.89
CA LYS A 164 17.23 -16.75 -22.22
C LYS A 164 18.74 -16.94 -22.17
N THR A 165 19.39 -16.52 -21.09
CA THR A 165 20.86 -16.66 -20.94
C THR A 165 21.29 -18.12 -20.78
N GLN A 166 20.42 -18.97 -20.22
CA GLN A 166 20.64 -20.39 -20.00
C GLN A 166 19.64 -21.26 -20.77
N ARG A 167 19.26 -20.84 -21.98
CA ARG A 167 18.16 -21.43 -22.77
C ARG A 167 18.17 -22.96 -22.84
N ARG A 168 19.32 -23.57 -23.11
CA ARG A 168 19.44 -25.04 -23.25
C ARG A 168 19.15 -25.74 -21.93
N ALA A 169 19.73 -25.26 -20.83
CA ALA A 169 19.51 -25.81 -19.50
C ALA A 169 18.05 -25.63 -19.06
N SER A 170 17.47 -24.44 -19.24
CA SER A 170 16.06 -24.18 -18.92
C SER A 170 15.10 -25.07 -19.73
N LEU A 171 15.39 -25.31 -21.02
CA LEU A 171 14.58 -26.18 -21.87
C LEU A 171 14.67 -27.64 -21.43
N THR A 172 15.89 -28.13 -21.15
CA THR A 172 16.08 -29.49 -20.62
C THR A 172 15.35 -29.67 -19.29
N GLN A 173 15.52 -28.75 -18.35
CA GLN A 173 14.87 -28.83 -17.04
C GLN A 173 13.34 -28.78 -17.13
N LEU A 174 12.79 -27.93 -18.00
CA LEU A 174 11.35 -27.86 -18.26
C LEU A 174 10.83 -29.21 -18.78
N LEU A 175 11.42 -29.72 -19.85
CA LEU A 175 10.97 -30.97 -20.48
C LEU A 175 11.11 -32.16 -19.54
N GLU A 176 12.22 -32.29 -18.82
CA GLU A 176 12.42 -33.35 -17.82
C GLU A 176 11.36 -33.27 -16.70
N SER A 177 11.04 -32.07 -16.22
CA SER A 177 10.03 -31.86 -15.19
C SER A 177 8.62 -32.22 -15.69
N VAL A 178 8.28 -31.84 -16.93
CA VAL A 178 7.00 -32.15 -17.57
C VAL A 178 6.88 -33.65 -17.87
N GLU A 179 7.90 -34.28 -18.44
CA GLU A 179 7.90 -35.71 -18.76
C GLU A 179 7.78 -36.57 -17.50
N THR A 180 8.55 -36.23 -16.46
CA THR A 180 8.48 -36.91 -15.16
C THR A 180 7.06 -36.80 -14.60
N ALA A 181 6.48 -35.60 -14.58
CA ALA A 181 5.12 -35.38 -14.12
C ALA A 181 4.08 -36.16 -14.95
N CYS A 182 4.22 -36.21 -16.28
CA CYS A 182 3.35 -36.95 -17.18
C CYS A 182 3.35 -38.48 -16.95
N GLN A 183 4.44 -39.03 -16.41
CA GLN A 183 4.59 -40.47 -16.15
C GLN A 183 4.13 -40.86 -14.74
N GLU A 184 3.93 -39.88 -13.86
CA GLU A 184 3.54 -40.15 -12.49
C GLU A 184 2.09 -40.63 -12.37
N ARG A 185 1.93 -41.70 -11.58
CA ARG A 185 0.63 -42.22 -11.17
C ARG A 185 0.29 -41.64 -9.81
N THR A 186 -0.11 -40.38 -9.80
CA THR A 186 -0.62 -39.70 -8.61
C THR A 186 -2.07 -40.08 -8.36
N ARG A 187 -2.45 -40.17 -7.08
CA ARG A 187 -3.83 -40.36 -6.65
C ARG A 187 -4.33 -39.05 -6.04
N PRO A 188 -5.63 -38.77 -6.10
CA PRO A 188 -6.23 -37.71 -5.30
C PRO A 188 -5.79 -37.82 -3.83
N PRO A 189 -5.56 -36.69 -3.15
CA PRO A 189 -5.22 -36.71 -1.73
C PRO A 189 -6.35 -37.37 -0.93
N THR A 190 -6.00 -38.11 0.13
CA THR A 190 -6.98 -38.80 0.99
C THR A 190 -7.94 -37.84 1.69
N THR A 191 -7.48 -36.61 1.95
CA THR A 191 -8.31 -35.49 2.39
C THR A 191 -8.26 -34.42 1.30
N PRO A 192 -9.41 -33.94 0.80
CA PRO A 192 -9.43 -32.85 -0.17
C PRO A 192 -8.66 -31.63 0.37
N ILE A 193 -7.85 -31.03 -0.48
CA ILE A 193 -7.21 -29.74 -0.21
C ILE A 193 -8.32 -28.69 -0.22
N VAL A 194 -8.73 -28.28 0.97
CA VAL A 194 -9.58 -27.11 1.15
C VAL A 194 -8.66 -25.91 1.29
N SER A 195 -8.52 -25.16 0.20
CA SER A 195 -7.87 -23.86 0.18
C SER A 195 -8.86 -22.92 -0.45
N GLU A 196 -9.09 -21.79 0.16
CA GLU A 196 -9.71 -20.67 -0.52
C GLU A 196 -8.59 -19.92 -1.25
N LEU A 197 -8.93 -19.05 -2.22
CA LEU A 197 -7.99 -17.95 -2.48
C LEU A 197 -7.78 -17.37 -1.10
N SER A 198 -6.56 -17.49 -0.59
CA SER A 198 -6.28 -17.15 0.79
C SER A 198 -7.01 -15.83 1.03
N THR A 199 -7.78 -15.71 2.11
CA THR A 199 -7.81 -14.41 2.78
C THR A 199 -6.35 -14.11 3.00
N LEU A 200 -5.77 -13.36 2.06
CA LEU A 200 -4.35 -13.26 1.86
C LEU A 200 -3.72 -12.90 3.19
N GLY A 201 -2.57 -13.52 3.50
CA GLY A 201 -1.96 -13.43 4.83
C GLY A 201 -2.19 -12.05 5.43
N ARG A 202 -3.01 -12.00 6.48
CA ARG A 202 -3.59 -10.75 6.99
C ARG A 202 -2.49 -9.71 7.09
N ALA A 203 -2.75 -8.51 6.59
CA ALA A 203 -1.79 -7.42 6.66
C ALA A 203 -1.25 -7.31 8.10
N LYS A 204 0.07 -7.35 8.25
CA LYS A 204 0.74 -7.10 9.53
C LYS A 204 1.57 -5.86 9.41
N VAL A 205 1.61 -5.11 10.50
CA VAL A 205 2.41 -3.89 10.59
C VAL A 205 3.49 -4.10 11.64
N GLY A 206 4.69 -3.58 11.37
CA GLY A 206 5.80 -3.53 12.29
C GLY A 206 6.39 -2.13 12.33
N VAL A 207 6.91 -1.73 13.49
CA VAL A 207 7.59 -0.44 13.68
C VAL A 207 8.90 -0.61 14.43
N GLY A 208 9.90 0.16 14.07
CA GLY A 208 11.14 0.28 14.82
C GLY A 208 11.63 1.71 14.79
N GLY A 209 12.44 2.09 15.77
CA GLY A 209 13.02 3.42 15.78
C GLY A 209 14.36 3.47 16.49
N SER A 210 15.08 4.54 16.23
CA SER A 210 16.40 4.79 16.80
C SER A 210 16.54 6.24 17.29
N ARG A 211 17.36 6.39 18.33
CA ARG A 211 17.86 7.65 18.91
C ARG A 211 19.34 7.88 18.61
N GLU A 212 19.96 6.98 17.83
CA GLU A 212 21.37 7.08 17.48
C GLU A 212 21.65 8.33 16.66
N THR A 213 22.83 8.92 16.87
CA THR A 213 23.26 10.11 16.15
C THR A 213 23.94 9.77 14.82
N GLU A 214 24.47 8.54 14.69
CA GLU A 214 25.10 8.04 13.47
C GLU A 214 24.00 7.45 12.56
N THR A 215 23.97 7.88 11.30
CA THR A 215 22.86 7.60 10.38
C THR A 215 22.74 6.12 10.05
N LEU A 216 23.84 5.41 9.85
CA LEU A 216 23.82 4.00 9.45
C LEU A 216 23.33 3.10 10.58
N GLY A 217 23.86 3.29 11.79
CA GLY A 217 23.40 2.61 13.00
C GLY A 217 21.93 2.91 13.30
N ALA A 218 21.49 4.17 13.13
CA ALA A 218 20.09 4.53 13.25
C ALA A 218 19.18 3.75 12.28
N CYS A 219 19.59 3.61 11.01
CA CYS A 219 18.87 2.84 10.01
C CYS A 219 18.78 1.36 10.39
N GLU A 220 19.89 0.75 10.81
CA GLU A 220 19.95 -0.66 11.17
C GLU A 220 19.08 -0.97 12.38
N THR A 221 19.20 -0.18 13.44
CA THR A 221 18.41 -0.34 14.67
C THR A 221 16.91 -0.19 14.39
N ALA A 222 16.51 0.85 13.66
CA ALA A 222 15.11 1.07 13.33
C ALA A 222 14.56 -0.03 12.40
N PHE A 223 15.31 -0.42 11.37
CA PHE A 223 14.91 -1.47 10.43
C PHE A 223 14.78 -2.84 11.12
N ASN A 224 15.75 -3.22 11.96
CA ASN A 224 15.73 -4.50 12.69
C ASN A 224 14.57 -4.54 13.70
N GLY A 225 14.27 -3.44 14.38
CA GLY A 225 13.11 -3.33 15.26
C GLY A 225 11.78 -3.56 14.52
N MET A 226 11.64 -2.95 13.34
CA MET A 226 10.48 -3.15 12.46
C MET A 226 10.39 -4.61 11.98
N LEU A 227 11.49 -5.16 11.47
CA LEU A 227 11.54 -6.52 10.93
C LEU A 227 11.25 -7.58 12.00
N SER A 228 11.74 -7.38 13.23
CA SER A 228 11.45 -8.26 14.37
C SER A 228 9.94 -8.33 14.66
N ARG A 229 9.22 -7.22 14.57
CA ARG A 229 7.76 -7.18 14.77
C ARG A 229 6.98 -7.83 13.62
N LEU A 230 7.56 -7.82 12.43
CA LEU A 230 7.06 -8.59 11.28
C LEU A 230 7.46 -10.07 11.33
N GLY A 231 8.12 -10.54 12.40
CA GLY A 231 8.56 -11.92 12.54
C GLY A 231 9.64 -12.33 11.53
N GLY A 232 10.46 -11.37 11.08
CA GLY A 232 11.52 -11.61 10.10
C GLY A 232 11.08 -11.52 8.63
N ALA A 233 9.78 -11.32 8.37
CA ALA A 233 9.28 -11.19 7.00
C ALA A 233 9.56 -9.80 6.42
N MET A 234 10.13 -9.76 5.22
CA MET A 234 10.35 -8.51 4.50
C MET A 234 9.00 -7.85 4.15
N PRO A 235 8.85 -6.53 4.39
CA PRO A 235 7.60 -5.84 4.14
C PRO A 235 7.32 -5.64 2.63
N SER A 236 6.04 -5.45 2.29
CA SER A 236 5.54 -5.03 0.98
C SER A 236 5.78 -3.53 0.71
N LEU A 237 5.87 -2.71 1.77
CA LEU A 237 6.20 -1.28 1.72
C LEU A 237 6.93 -0.86 3.00
N ILE A 238 7.93 0.02 2.86
CA ILE A 238 8.57 0.72 3.97
C ILE A 238 8.19 2.20 3.93
N ILE A 239 7.82 2.74 5.10
CA ILE A 239 7.63 4.16 5.35
C ILE A 239 8.68 4.58 6.39
N VAL A 240 9.46 5.61 6.10
CA VAL A 240 10.51 6.09 7.01
C VAL A 240 10.38 7.57 7.33
N ALA A 241 10.54 7.89 8.61
CA ALA A 241 10.56 9.23 9.15
C ALA A 241 11.90 9.46 9.85
N PHE A 242 12.58 10.57 9.58
CA PHE A 242 13.86 10.85 10.25
C PHE A 242 14.06 12.35 10.44
N THR A 243 14.73 12.77 11.49
CA THR A 243 15.06 14.19 11.67
C THR A 243 16.03 14.67 10.59
N CYS A 244 15.94 15.94 10.18
CA CYS A 244 16.80 16.54 9.15
C CYS A 244 18.31 16.61 9.51
N THR A 245 18.67 16.15 10.70
CA THR A 245 20.05 15.96 11.19
C THR A 245 20.70 14.69 10.66
N HIS A 246 19.91 13.68 10.26
CA HIS A 246 20.40 12.52 9.53
C HIS A 246 20.59 12.86 8.05
N ASP A 247 21.64 12.32 7.44
CA ASP A 247 21.87 12.48 6.01
C ASP A 247 20.87 11.64 5.21
N ALA A 248 19.97 12.30 4.48
CA ALA A 248 18.92 11.63 3.72
C ALA A 248 19.46 10.67 2.64
N THR A 249 20.64 10.93 2.08
CA THR A 249 21.29 10.06 1.09
C THR A 249 21.79 8.80 1.75
N GLU A 250 22.42 8.89 2.92
CA GLU A 250 22.84 7.74 3.71
C GLU A 250 21.65 6.91 4.20
N VAL A 251 20.57 7.56 4.66
CA VAL A 251 19.32 6.88 5.03
C VAL A 251 18.79 6.07 3.85
N ALA A 252 18.61 6.73 2.69
CA ALA A 252 18.03 6.10 1.52
C ALA A 252 18.92 4.95 0.99
N ARG A 253 20.24 5.13 1.00
CA ARG A 253 21.21 4.09 0.61
C ARG A 253 21.16 2.91 1.58
N ARG A 254 21.22 3.14 2.89
CA ARG A 254 21.30 2.05 3.87
C ARG A 254 20.03 1.22 3.91
N LEU A 255 18.85 1.85 3.86
CA LEU A 255 17.59 1.13 3.77
C LEU A 255 17.42 0.39 2.43
N HIS A 256 17.98 0.91 1.33
CA HIS A 256 18.05 0.15 0.08
C HIS A 256 18.91 -1.11 0.23
N GLU A 257 20.05 -1.06 0.91
CA GLU A 257 20.90 -2.24 1.14
C GLU A 257 20.22 -3.29 2.02
N LEU A 258 19.50 -2.85 3.05
CA LEU A 258 18.79 -3.74 3.98
C LEU A 258 17.56 -4.40 3.35
N ALA A 259 16.88 -3.70 2.45
CA ALA A 259 15.66 -4.17 1.79
C ALA A 259 15.63 -3.79 0.29
N PRO A 260 16.50 -4.38 -0.55
CA PRO A 260 16.71 -3.92 -1.94
C PRO A 260 15.45 -4.01 -2.81
N MET A 261 14.62 -5.02 -2.57
CA MET A 261 13.42 -5.31 -3.36
C MET A 261 12.14 -4.67 -2.83
N VAL A 262 12.19 -3.91 -1.73
CA VAL A 262 10.99 -3.34 -1.11
C VAL A 262 10.82 -1.87 -1.52
N PRO A 263 9.68 -1.45 -2.09
CA PRO A 263 9.45 -0.04 -2.36
C PRO A 263 9.41 0.75 -1.06
N MET A 264 9.81 2.02 -1.11
CA MET A 264 9.99 2.83 0.08
C MET A 264 9.56 4.27 -0.16
N VAL A 265 8.89 4.86 0.82
CA VAL A 265 8.61 6.28 0.91
C VAL A 265 9.15 6.83 2.22
N GLY A 266 9.61 8.07 2.23
CA GLY A 266 10.02 8.69 3.46
C GLY A 266 10.29 10.16 3.35
N CYS A 267 10.37 10.80 4.50
CA CYS A 267 10.65 12.22 4.59
C CYS A 267 11.29 12.61 5.92
N THR A 268 11.77 13.84 5.96
CA THR A 268 12.22 14.44 7.20
C THR A 268 11.07 14.83 8.13
N SER A 269 11.27 14.60 9.42
CA SER A 269 10.33 14.86 10.53
C SER A 269 10.90 15.93 11.47
N CYS A 270 10.04 16.80 12.00
CA CYS A 270 10.43 17.86 12.92
C CYS A 270 10.68 17.32 14.34
N GLN A 271 11.89 17.54 14.88
CA GLN A 271 12.39 17.24 16.23
C GLN A 271 12.36 15.78 16.71
N GLY A 272 11.46 14.95 16.22
CA GLY A 272 11.27 13.59 16.69
C GLY A 272 10.32 12.79 15.84
N VAL A 273 10.01 11.59 16.33
CA VAL A 273 9.08 10.64 15.72
C VAL A 273 8.24 10.06 16.86
N VAL A 274 6.94 9.84 16.62
CA VAL A 274 6.08 9.07 17.52
C VAL A 274 6.33 7.59 17.26
N LEU A 275 6.68 6.81 18.28
CA LEU A 275 6.89 5.37 18.15
C LEU A 275 6.16 4.64 19.29
N ASN A 276 5.05 3.98 18.97
CA ASN A 276 4.13 3.40 19.95
C ASN A 276 3.72 4.45 21.01
N ASP A 277 4.08 4.20 22.27
CA ASP A 277 3.86 5.04 23.45
C ASP A 277 4.99 6.05 23.73
N THR A 278 5.99 6.10 22.84
CA THR A 278 7.23 6.84 23.09
C THR A 278 7.39 8.01 22.11
N TRP A 279 7.59 9.21 22.66
CA TRP A 279 8.18 10.32 21.91
C TRP A 279 9.67 10.06 21.69
N LEU A 280 10.02 9.67 20.47
CA LEU A 280 11.37 9.27 20.10
C LEU A 280 12.16 10.48 19.63
N THR A 281 13.08 10.94 20.48
CA THR A 281 14.08 11.94 20.12
C THR A 281 15.30 11.83 21.05
N TYR A 282 16.48 12.20 20.54
CA TYR A 282 17.70 12.41 21.31
C TYR A 282 18.17 13.85 21.12
N GLN A 283 18.37 14.56 22.23
CA GLN A 283 18.76 15.98 22.25
C GLN A 283 17.84 16.89 21.41
N LYS A 284 16.57 16.50 21.19
CA LYS A 284 15.62 17.21 20.32
C LYS A 284 16.11 17.36 18.87
N GLN A 285 17.00 16.46 18.46
CA GLN A 285 17.74 16.57 17.20
C GLN A 285 17.76 15.28 16.41
N PHE A 286 17.92 14.12 17.04
CA PHE A 286 18.09 12.84 16.35
C PHE A 286 16.93 11.90 16.65
N ALA A 287 16.24 11.48 15.60
CA ALA A 287 15.24 10.44 15.66
C ALA A 287 15.08 9.80 14.29
N MET A 288 14.81 8.50 14.29
CA MET A 288 14.41 7.76 13.11
C MET A 288 13.32 6.77 13.47
N GLY A 289 12.28 6.67 12.64
CA GLY A 289 11.27 5.62 12.68
C GLY A 289 11.16 4.95 11.33
N VAL A 290 11.00 3.63 11.35
CA VAL A 290 10.72 2.78 10.20
C VAL A 290 9.44 2.02 10.48
N TRP A 291 8.46 2.18 9.60
CA TRP A 291 7.19 1.48 9.61
C TRP A 291 7.13 0.58 8.38
N GLY A 292 6.74 -0.67 8.57
CA GLY A 292 6.66 -1.66 7.49
C GLY A 292 5.36 -2.43 7.56
N VAL A 293 4.80 -2.75 6.39
CA VAL A 293 3.62 -3.60 6.25
C VAL A 293 3.96 -4.86 5.47
N THR A 294 3.67 -6.04 6.00
CA THR A 294 3.65 -7.28 5.23
C THR A 294 2.23 -7.56 4.80
N ASP A 295 2.00 -7.56 3.50
CA ASP A 295 0.70 -7.79 2.90
C ASP A 295 0.93 -8.47 1.55
N ASP A 296 0.84 -9.80 1.55
CA ASP A 296 1.15 -10.62 0.37
C ASP A 296 0.08 -10.46 -0.74
N ALA A 297 -1.13 -10.00 -0.40
CA ALA A 297 -2.17 -9.65 -1.38
C ALA A 297 -2.06 -8.26 -1.93
N GLY A 298 -1.63 -7.35 -1.07
CA GLY A 298 -1.73 -5.95 -1.37
C GLY A 298 -0.82 -5.59 -2.53
N VAL A 299 -1.13 -4.46 -3.11
CA VAL A 299 -0.30 -3.86 -4.14
C VAL A 299 0.09 -2.47 -3.65
N TYR A 300 1.38 -2.30 -3.39
CA TYR A 300 1.95 -1.04 -2.92
C TYR A 300 2.87 -0.52 -4.00
N ILE A 301 2.57 0.66 -4.54
CA ILE A 301 3.31 1.26 -5.65
C ILE A 301 3.81 2.63 -5.24
N VAL A 302 5.11 2.86 -5.39
CA VAL A 302 5.77 4.13 -5.07
C VAL A 302 6.19 4.87 -6.33
N ARG A 303 5.90 6.17 -6.36
CA ARG A 303 6.33 7.13 -7.39
C ARG A 303 7.09 8.28 -6.74
N HIS A 304 8.01 8.89 -7.49
CA HIS A 304 8.78 10.03 -7.02
C HIS A 304 8.94 11.06 -8.15
N ILE A 305 8.47 12.27 -7.89
CA ILE A 305 8.78 13.46 -8.67
C ILE A 305 9.91 14.16 -7.93
N GLU A 306 11.16 14.01 -8.37
CA GLU A 306 12.34 14.52 -7.65
C GLU A 306 12.47 16.05 -7.67
N GLU A 307 11.87 16.69 -8.66
CA GLU A 307 11.91 18.15 -8.82
C GLU A 307 10.59 18.65 -9.39
N ARG A 308 10.09 19.75 -8.83
CA ARG A 308 8.89 20.42 -9.32
C ARG A 308 9.21 21.20 -10.58
N SER A 309 8.26 21.19 -11.50
CA SER A 309 8.34 21.89 -12.77
C SER A 309 7.05 22.63 -13.07
N HIS A 310 7.08 23.50 -14.08
CA HIS A 310 5.84 23.96 -14.71
C HIS A 310 4.98 22.75 -15.14
N GLY A 311 3.66 22.89 -15.02
CA GLY A 311 2.73 21.78 -15.26
C GLY A 311 2.72 20.72 -14.16
N LEU A 312 3.05 21.07 -12.91
CA LEU A 312 3.16 20.13 -11.79
C LEU A 312 1.93 19.21 -11.66
N ARG A 313 0.73 19.79 -11.77
CA ARG A 313 -0.54 19.05 -11.72
C ARG A 313 -0.61 17.92 -12.74
N ASP A 314 -0.22 18.19 -13.98
CA ASP A 314 -0.25 17.21 -15.08
C ASP A 314 0.82 16.13 -14.90
N ARG A 315 1.98 16.51 -14.33
CA ARG A 315 3.02 15.55 -13.96
C ARG A 315 2.54 14.60 -12.86
N VAL A 316 1.89 15.12 -11.82
CA VAL A 316 1.29 14.30 -10.75
C VAL A 316 0.21 13.37 -11.33
N LEU A 317 -0.68 13.90 -12.17
CA LEU A 317 -1.70 13.10 -12.88
C LEU A 317 -1.05 11.95 -13.66
N SER A 318 0.01 12.22 -14.43
CA SER A 318 0.72 11.20 -15.21
C SER A 318 1.34 10.10 -14.33
N GLU A 319 2.00 10.49 -13.24
CA GLU A 319 2.64 9.56 -12.30
C GLU A 319 1.62 8.65 -11.61
N VAL A 320 0.51 9.23 -11.12
CA VAL A 320 -0.58 8.47 -10.48
C VAL A 320 -1.29 7.58 -11.51
N SER A 321 -1.54 8.09 -12.71
CA SER A 321 -2.14 7.29 -13.80
C SER A 321 -1.29 6.06 -14.13
N LEU A 322 0.04 6.21 -14.16
CA LEU A 322 0.92 5.06 -14.44
C LEU A 322 0.91 4.04 -13.30
N ALA A 323 0.75 4.45 -12.04
CA ALA A 323 0.56 3.53 -10.94
C ALA A 323 -0.79 2.79 -11.05
N CYS A 324 -1.88 3.52 -11.32
CA CYS A 324 -3.22 2.96 -11.45
C CYS A 324 -3.39 1.99 -12.64
N LYS A 325 -2.56 2.06 -13.69
CA LYS A 325 -2.56 1.03 -14.76
C LYS A 325 -2.22 -0.39 -14.28
N THR A 326 -1.77 -0.56 -13.04
CA THR A 326 -1.45 -1.87 -12.46
C THR A 326 -2.70 -2.65 -12.04
N ARG A 327 -3.82 -1.95 -11.77
CA ARG A 327 -5.07 -2.54 -11.28
C ARG A 327 -6.27 -1.73 -11.77
N ASP A 328 -7.34 -2.42 -12.15
CA ASP A 328 -8.55 -1.78 -12.68
C ASP A 328 -9.50 -1.28 -11.58
N ASP A 329 -9.35 -1.78 -10.34
CA ASP A 329 -10.12 -1.33 -9.18
C ASP A 329 -9.48 -0.13 -8.47
N LEU A 330 -10.27 0.63 -7.71
CA LEU A 330 -9.78 1.79 -6.97
C LEU A 330 -8.84 1.39 -5.82
N PRO A 331 -7.74 2.15 -5.59
CA PRO A 331 -6.88 1.94 -4.45
C PRO A 331 -7.61 2.18 -3.14
N SER A 332 -7.11 1.57 -2.07
CA SER A 332 -7.64 1.72 -0.72
C SER A 332 -7.29 3.07 -0.11
N PHE A 333 -6.11 3.62 -0.44
CA PHE A 333 -5.71 4.99 -0.16
C PHE A 333 -4.49 5.39 -1.00
N ALA A 334 -4.14 6.66 -0.98
CA ALA A 334 -2.87 7.20 -1.44
C ALA A 334 -2.15 7.94 -0.31
N LEU A 335 -0.86 7.66 -0.14
CA LEU A 335 0.03 8.39 0.75
C LEU A 335 0.77 9.49 -0.01
N LEU A 336 0.82 10.70 0.55
CA LEU A 336 1.54 11.84 -0.01
C LEU A 336 2.61 12.37 0.95
N LEU A 337 3.87 12.42 0.51
CA LEU A 337 4.96 13.09 1.20
C LEU A 337 5.63 14.07 0.23
N GLY A 338 5.37 15.36 0.37
CA GLY A 338 5.93 16.40 -0.51
C GLY A 338 6.90 17.33 0.22
N SER A 339 7.54 18.26 -0.47
CA SER A 339 8.02 19.47 0.21
C SER A 339 6.89 20.49 0.39
N PRO A 340 7.01 21.47 1.31
CA PRO A 340 5.99 22.50 1.48
C PRO A 340 5.79 23.38 0.22
N GLY A 341 4.55 23.80 -0.07
CA GLY A 341 4.23 24.94 -0.95
C GLY A 341 3.17 24.74 -2.04
N ASP A 342 3.03 23.53 -2.58
CA ASP A 342 2.13 23.22 -3.72
C ASP A 342 1.08 22.15 -3.37
N GLU A 343 0.78 21.96 -2.09
CA GLU A 343 -0.05 20.86 -1.58
C GLU A 343 -1.39 20.73 -2.34
N GLU A 344 -2.13 21.83 -2.53
CA GLU A 344 -3.41 21.80 -3.25
C GLU A 344 -3.27 21.47 -4.74
N VAL A 345 -2.15 21.87 -5.37
CA VAL A 345 -1.89 21.56 -6.80
C VAL A 345 -1.60 20.06 -6.96
N VAL A 346 -0.83 19.50 -6.03
CA VAL A 346 -0.52 18.06 -6.01
C VAL A 346 -1.76 17.24 -5.75
N ILE A 347 -2.55 17.58 -4.71
CA ILE A 347 -3.81 16.91 -4.40
C ILE A 347 -4.75 16.93 -5.62
N SER A 348 -4.91 18.08 -6.29
CA SER A 348 -5.74 18.19 -7.50
C SER A 348 -5.27 17.29 -8.65
N GLY A 349 -3.95 17.14 -8.82
CA GLY A 349 -3.36 16.23 -9.80
C GLY A 349 -3.67 14.76 -9.49
N MET A 350 -3.60 14.38 -8.21
CA MET A 350 -3.96 13.03 -7.75
C MET A 350 -5.46 12.74 -7.93
N GLN A 351 -6.33 13.66 -7.50
CA GLN A 351 -7.78 13.55 -7.64
C GLN A 351 -8.25 13.40 -9.08
N SER A 352 -7.52 13.99 -10.04
CA SER A 352 -7.86 13.85 -11.47
C SER A 352 -7.81 12.39 -11.97
N VAL A 353 -7.16 11.50 -11.23
CA VAL A 353 -7.06 10.08 -11.53
C VAL A 353 -7.84 9.25 -10.52
N LEU A 354 -7.71 9.58 -9.23
CA LEU A 354 -8.27 8.79 -8.12
C LEU A 354 -9.74 9.10 -7.86
N GLY A 355 -10.27 10.19 -8.43
CA GLY A 355 -11.57 10.73 -8.05
C GLY A 355 -11.56 11.32 -6.64
N ASP A 356 -12.75 11.60 -6.12
CA ASP A 356 -12.91 12.21 -4.80
C ASP A 356 -13.03 11.17 -3.68
N THR A 357 -13.31 9.90 -3.98
CA THR A 357 -13.61 8.88 -2.97
C THR A 357 -12.39 8.18 -2.40
N VAL A 358 -11.27 8.15 -3.13
CA VAL A 358 -10.04 7.50 -2.65
C VAL A 358 -9.40 8.39 -1.58
N PRO A 359 -9.17 7.88 -0.36
CA PRO A 359 -8.51 8.65 0.68
C PRO A 359 -7.10 9.05 0.30
N ILE A 360 -6.79 10.35 0.39
CA ILE A 360 -5.42 10.88 0.35
C ILE A 360 -5.04 11.23 1.78
N ILE A 361 -3.87 10.78 2.25
CA ILE A 361 -3.34 11.12 3.56
C ILE A 361 -1.84 11.37 3.49
N GLY A 362 -1.34 12.33 4.27
CA GLY A 362 0.06 12.71 4.16
C GLY A 362 0.46 13.96 4.91
N GLY A 363 1.65 14.42 4.59
CA GLY A 363 2.15 15.72 5.03
C GLY A 363 3.34 16.19 4.20
N SER A 364 3.60 17.48 4.23
CA SER A 364 4.84 18.06 3.72
C SER A 364 6.01 17.78 4.68
N SER A 365 7.18 17.51 4.11
CA SER A 365 8.39 17.18 4.83
C SER A 365 8.82 18.36 5.68
N ALA A 366 9.26 18.08 6.91
CA ALA A 366 9.57 19.11 7.88
C ALA A 366 11.06 19.16 8.22
N ASP A 367 11.50 20.27 8.80
CA ASP A 367 12.82 20.40 9.39
C ASP A 367 12.72 21.09 10.76
N ASN A 368 13.82 21.08 11.53
CA ASN A 368 13.82 21.55 12.91
C ASN A 368 13.84 23.08 13.05
N THR A 369 14.14 23.82 11.98
CA THR A 369 14.48 25.25 12.04
C THR A 369 13.71 26.14 11.06
N LEU A 370 12.84 25.55 10.23
CA LEU A 370 12.11 26.16 9.12
C LEU A 370 13.00 26.78 8.04
N LYS A 371 14.22 26.26 7.86
CA LYS A 371 15.21 26.80 6.90
C LYS A 371 15.21 26.11 5.54
N GLY A 372 14.36 25.09 5.34
CA GLY A 372 14.34 24.34 4.09
C GLY A 372 15.36 23.22 4.04
N ASP A 373 15.69 22.64 5.19
CA ASP A 373 16.58 21.48 5.30
C ASP A 373 15.84 20.15 5.11
N TRP A 374 14.53 20.22 4.85
CA TRP A 374 13.69 19.05 4.63
C TRP A 374 14.10 18.26 3.39
N LYS A 375 13.84 16.96 3.42
CA LYS A 375 14.10 16.02 2.32
C LYS A 375 12.97 15.02 2.16
N GLN A 376 12.75 14.59 0.93
CA GLN A 376 11.95 13.41 0.60
C GLN A 376 12.89 12.32 0.10
N ILE A 377 12.61 11.06 0.44
CA ILE A 377 13.34 9.90 -0.07
C ILE A 377 12.37 8.84 -0.59
N ALA A 378 12.79 8.13 -1.62
CA ALA A 378 11.97 7.08 -2.21
C ALA A 378 12.80 5.93 -2.77
N LYS A 379 12.15 4.77 -2.89
CA LYS A 379 12.53 3.69 -3.80
C LYS A 379 11.32 3.41 -4.69
N VAL A 380 11.36 3.94 -5.91
CA VAL A 380 10.27 3.85 -6.89
C VAL A 380 10.12 2.41 -7.36
N GLY A 381 8.88 1.97 -7.52
CA GLY A 381 8.59 0.59 -7.91
C GLY A 381 7.36 0.08 -7.19
N THR A 382 7.27 -1.23 -7.05
CA THR A 382 6.09 -1.85 -6.47
C THR A 382 6.45 -3.12 -5.74
N SER A 383 5.70 -3.41 -4.68
CA SER A 383 5.76 -4.65 -3.88
C SER A 383 5.84 -5.93 -4.71
N ASN A 384 5.34 -5.89 -5.95
CA ASN A 384 5.24 -7.04 -6.84
C ASN A 384 6.19 -6.99 -8.04
N PHE A 385 6.87 -5.89 -8.33
CA PHE A 385 7.78 -5.81 -9.49
C PHE A 385 9.13 -5.20 -9.11
N GLN A 386 9.89 -4.78 -10.12
CA GLN A 386 11.20 -4.17 -9.95
C GLN A 386 11.09 -2.88 -9.12
N VAL A 387 11.99 -2.77 -8.14
CA VAL A 387 12.20 -1.56 -7.36
C VAL A 387 13.52 -0.93 -7.83
N SER A 388 13.50 0.37 -8.07
CA SER A 388 14.66 1.14 -8.50
C SER A 388 15.68 1.31 -7.36
N GLY A 389 16.83 1.87 -7.71
CA GLY A 389 17.71 2.47 -6.71
C GLY A 389 17.00 3.56 -5.89
N PRO A 390 17.55 3.92 -4.72
CA PRO A 390 16.99 4.99 -3.90
C PRO A 390 17.19 6.34 -4.58
N SER A 391 16.25 7.27 -4.36
CA SER A 391 16.42 8.67 -4.72
C SER A 391 16.03 9.60 -3.59
N VAL A 392 16.62 10.80 -3.63
CA VAL A 392 16.48 11.85 -2.62
C VAL A 392 16.18 13.16 -3.30
N SER A 393 15.25 13.92 -2.76
CA SER A 393 14.90 15.26 -3.26
C SER A 393 14.74 16.25 -2.12
N ARG A 394 14.84 17.54 -2.47
CA ARG A 394 14.56 18.67 -1.57
C ARG A 394 13.22 19.33 -1.90
N ASN A 395 12.91 19.37 -3.19
CA ASN A 395 11.72 19.99 -3.75
C ASN A 395 10.89 18.96 -4.50
N GLY A 396 10.82 17.73 -3.98
CA GLY A 396 10.13 16.63 -4.63
C GLY A 396 8.81 16.26 -3.96
N ILE A 397 8.18 15.25 -4.55
CA ILE A 397 6.91 14.66 -4.14
C ILE A 397 7.02 13.15 -4.26
N VAL A 398 6.81 12.45 -3.15
CA VAL A 398 6.77 10.99 -3.07
C VAL A 398 5.34 10.56 -2.81
N ILE A 399 4.86 9.62 -3.62
CA ILE A 399 3.48 9.13 -3.58
C ILE A 399 3.52 7.61 -3.44
N ALA A 400 2.73 7.06 -2.52
CA ALA A 400 2.39 5.64 -2.51
C ALA A 400 0.92 5.45 -2.89
N ILE A 401 0.63 4.65 -3.91
CA ILE A 401 -0.73 4.21 -4.25
C ILE A 401 -0.89 2.77 -3.75
N VAL A 402 -1.91 2.55 -2.91
CA VAL A 402 -2.01 1.32 -2.11
C VAL A 402 -3.36 0.64 -2.28
N TRP A 403 -3.33 -0.62 -2.71
CA TRP A 403 -4.43 -1.56 -2.60
C TRP A 403 -4.12 -2.51 -1.45
N ALA A 404 -4.59 -2.19 -0.25
CA ALA A 404 -4.39 -3.03 0.92
C ALA A 404 -5.32 -4.26 0.86
N SER A 405 -4.87 -5.38 1.39
CA SER A 405 -5.72 -6.58 1.55
C SER A 405 -6.68 -6.50 2.74
N CYS A 406 -6.48 -5.52 3.61
CA CYS A 406 -7.28 -5.29 4.80
C CYS A 406 -8.11 -4.00 4.69
N VAL A 407 -9.08 -3.87 5.58
CA VAL A 407 -9.80 -2.61 5.77
C VAL A 407 -8.83 -1.58 6.35
N VAL A 408 -8.82 -0.39 5.77
CA VAL A 408 -8.08 0.79 6.22
C VAL A 408 -9.04 1.94 6.47
N SER A 409 -8.72 2.81 7.42
CA SER A 409 -9.50 4.02 7.71
C SER A 409 -8.58 5.21 7.88
N THR A 410 -9.05 6.41 7.50
CA THR A 410 -8.31 7.66 7.66
C THR A 410 -9.15 8.74 8.33
N THR A 411 -8.49 9.63 9.06
CA THR A 411 -9.08 10.89 9.53
C THR A 411 -8.11 12.03 9.33
N LEU A 412 -8.66 13.23 9.16
CA LEU A 412 -7.98 14.50 9.36
C LEU A 412 -8.80 15.34 10.32
N THR A 413 -8.15 16.03 11.25
CA THR A 413 -8.84 16.80 12.28
C THR A 413 -7.94 17.87 12.88
N SER A 414 -8.52 18.80 13.64
CA SER A 414 -7.79 19.79 14.41
C SER A 414 -8.20 19.74 15.88
N GLY A 415 -7.28 20.08 16.78
CA GLY A 415 -7.54 20.16 18.23
C GLY A 415 -8.05 21.53 18.68
N PHE A 416 -8.25 22.47 17.76
CA PHE A 416 -8.56 23.86 18.06
C PHE A 416 -10.03 24.09 18.42
N GLN A 417 -10.27 25.08 19.26
CA GLN A 417 -11.62 25.55 19.60
C GLN A 417 -12.05 26.65 18.64
N LYS A 418 -13.32 26.62 18.26
CA LYS A 418 -13.97 27.70 17.52
C LYS A 418 -14.16 28.92 18.42
N THR A 419 -14.09 30.09 17.82
CA THR A 419 -14.45 31.35 18.49
C THR A 419 -15.62 32.01 17.77
N GLU A 420 -16.19 33.03 18.38
CA GLU A 420 -17.21 33.90 17.80
C GLU A 420 -16.67 34.83 16.70
N HIS A 421 -15.35 34.95 16.58
CA HIS A 421 -14.70 35.81 15.59
C HIS A 421 -14.72 35.16 14.21
N THR A 422 -15.73 35.52 13.42
CA THR A 422 -15.95 35.02 12.06
C THR A 422 -16.00 36.17 11.05
N GLY A 423 -15.65 35.88 9.80
CA GLY A 423 -15.75 36.82 8.69
C GLY A 423 -15.69 36.13 7.33
N THR A 424 -16.01 36.85 6.27
CA THR A 424 -15.95 36.36 4.89
C THR A 424 -14.73 36.95 4.18
N VAL A 425 -13.91 36.11 3.56
CA VAL A 425 -12.83 36.56 2.69
C VAL A 425 -13.44 37.26 1.46
N THR A 426 -13.30 38.59 1.38
CA THR A 426 -13.84 39.38 0.26
C THR A 426 -12.81 39.59 -0.84
N LYS A 427 -11.51 39.49 -0.52
CA LYS A 427 -10.45 39.65 -1.52
C LYS A 427 -9.19 38.85 -1.16
N VAL A 428 -8.75 38.04 -2.12
CA VAL A 428 -7.47 37.32 -2.13
C VAL A 428 -6.54 37.92 -3.18
N ASP A 429 -5.23 37.91 -2.93
CA ASP A 429 -4.23 38.36 -3.90
C ASP A 429 -4.27 37.48 -5.16
N PRO A 430 -4.48 38.05 -6.36
CA PRO A 430 -4.60 37.28 -7.60
C PRO A 430 -3.30 36.57 -8.02
N SER A 431 -2.15 37.04 -7.51
CA SER A 431 -0.84 36.44 -7.78
C SER A 431 -0.44 35.37 -6.75
N ASN A 432 -1.11 35.35 -5.60
CA ASN A 432 -0.84 34.40 -4.53
C ASN A 432 -2.12 34.11 -3.73
N SER A 433 -2.77 32.99 -4.05
CA SER A 433 -4.00 32.55 -3.37
C SER A 433 -3.85 32.26 -1.87
N ARG A 434 -2.63 32.32 -1.30
CA ARG A 434 -2.40 32.19 0.14
C ARG A 434 -2.38 33.53 0.89
N THR A 435 -2.49 34.64 0.17
CA THR A 435 -2.51 35.99 0.72
C THR A 435 -3.92 36.56 0.68
N ILE A 436 -4.50 36.74 1.87
CA ILE A 436 -5.80 37.38 2.09
C ILE A 436 -5.56 38.89 2.18
N GLU A 437 -6.25 39.66 1.34
CA GLU A 437 -6.19 41.13 1.35
C GLU A 437 -7.32 41.72 2.20
N GLU A 438 -8.53 41.17 2.08
CA GLU A 438 -9.71 41.71 2.76
C GLU A 438 -10.59 40.63 3.37
N ILE A 439 -11.10 40.93 4.56
CA ILE A 439 -12.13 40.17 5.28
C ILE A 439 -13.27 41.15 5.57
N ASP A 440 -14.49 40.81 5.16
CA ASP A 440 -15.68 41.68 5.28
C ASP A 440 -15.49 43.10 4.72
N GLY A 441 -14.71 43.23 3.64
CA GLY A 441 -14.37 44.50 3.01
C GLY A 441 -13.40 45.38 3.80
N GLN A 442 -12.80 44.84 4.87
CA GLN A 442 -11.77 45.51 5.69
C GLN A 442 -10.40 44.85 5.46
N PRO A 443 -9.28 45.59 5.65
CA PRO A 443 -7.95 45.00 5.56
C PRO A 443 -7.81 43.78 6.47
N ALA A 444 -7.40 42.64 5.90
CA ALA A 444 -7.37 41.36 6.59
C ALA A 444 -6.54 41.42 7.88
N ASN A 445 -5.38 42.08 7.86
CA ASN A 445 -4.52 42.23 9.03
C ASN A 445 -5.24 42.92 10.20
N SER A 446 -6.10 43.90 9.93
CA SER A 446 -6.74 44.74 10.93
C SER A 446 -7.87 43.97 11.60
N VAL A 447 -8.58 43.17 10.80
CA VAL A 447 -9.58 42.22 11.31
C VAL A 447 -8.92 41.17 12.21
N TYR A 448 -7.81 40.57 11.78
CA TYR A 448 -7.11 39.56 12.57
C TYR A 448 -6.43 40.12 13.82
N GLU A 449 -5.87 41.32 13.75
CA GLU A 449 -5.36 42.06 14.92
C GLU A 449 -6.48 42.32 15.94
N ALA A 450 -7.66 42.72 15.48
CA ALA A 450 -8.82 42.90 16.36
C ALA A 450 -9.27 41.58 17.00
N TRP A 451 -9.39 40.50 16.22
CA TRP A 451 -9.77 39.18 16.72
C TRP A 451 -8.77 38.62 17.75
N THR A 452 -7.48 38.85 17.54
CA THR A 452 -6.41 38.35 18.43
C THR A 452 -6.10 39.29 19.59
N GLY A 453 -6.76 40.45 19.66
CA GLY A 453 -6.46 41.52 20.63
C GLY A 453 -5.01 42.03 20.53
N GLY A 454 -4.43 41.97 19.32
CA GLY A 454 -3.04 42.34 19.01
C GLY A 454 -1.98 41.43 19.62
N SER A 455 -2.36 40.30 20.20
CA SER A 455 -1.41 39.37 20.82
C SER A 455 -0.45 38.73 19.81
N VAL A 456 -0.87 38.59 18.55
CA VAL A 456 -0.09 37.93 17.50
C VAL A 456 1.07 38.79 17.00
N THR A 457 0.92 40.11 16.86
CA THR A 457 2.04 40.99 16.44
C THR A 457 2.79 41.66 17.58
N LYS A 458 2.30 41.52 18.82
CA LYS A 458 2.93 42.13 19.99
C LYS A 458 4.39 41.71 20.15
N GLY A 459 5.29 42.69 20.10
CA GLY A 459 6.73 42.46 20.28
C GLY A 459 7.44 41.85 19.07
N ILE A 460 6.76 41.72 17.93
CA ILE A 460 7.35 41.19 16.70
C ILE A 460 8.04 42.32 15.93
N ALA A 461 9.25 42.04 15.45
CA ALA A 461 9.98 42.96 14.60
C ALA A 461 9.39 42.96 13.18
N TRP A 462 9.16 44.15 12.65
CA TRP A 462 8.73 44.36 11.27
C TRP A 462 9.93 44.61 10.39
N LYS A 463 10.09 43.83 9.32
CA LYS A 463 11.14 44.01 8.31
C LYS A 463 10.47 44.33 6.98
N ASP A 464 10.80 45.48 6.39
CA ASP A 464 10.23 45.94 5.11
C ASP A 464 8.69 45.92 5.09
N GLY A 465 8.07 46.26 6.22
CA GLY A 465 6.62 46.27 6.38
C GLY A 465 5.97 44.89 6.54
N VAL A 466 6.75 43.84 6.78
CA VAL A 466 6.27 42.47 7.01
C VAL A 466 6.67 41.98 8.41
N ALA A 467 5.71 41.42 9.16
CA ALA A 467 5.95 40.73 10.41
C ALA A 467 5.80 39.21 10.18
N ASP A 468 6.83 38.44 10.54
CA ASP A 468 6.75 36.98 10.65
C ASP A 468 5.96 36.64 11.91
N VAL A 469 4.78 36.03 11.73
CA VAL A 469 3.87 35.69 12.83
C VAL A 469 3.76 34.19 13.03
N VAL A 470 4.55 33.35 12.35
CA VAL A 470 4.41 31.89 12.38
C VAL A 470 4.35 31.36 13.82
N SER A 471 5.22 31.87 14.69
CA SER A 471 5.29 31.44 16.09
C SER A 471 4.18 31.96 16.97
N SER A 472 3.82 33.23 16.83
CA SER A 472 2.80 33.86 17.66
C SER A 472 1.37 33.48 17.24
N SER A 473 1.14 33.21 15.96
CA SER A 473 -0.14 32.80 15.40
C SER A 473 -0.46 31.31 15.63
N THR A 474 0.52 30.48 16.05
CA THR A 474 0.36 29.02 16.19
C THR A 474 -0.83 28.62 17.08
N LEU A 475 -1.13 29.39 18.13
CA LEU A 475 -2.25 29.10 19.05
C LEU A 475 -3.54 29.89 18.73
N MET A 476 -3.49 30.76 17.72
CA MET A 476 -4.63 31.55 17.26
C MET A 476 -4.71 31.56 15.71
N PRO A 477 -4.70 30.40 15.03
CA PRO A 477 -4.72 30.37 13.58
C PRO A 477 -6.10 30.78 13.03
N LEU A 478 -6.20 30.93 11.71
CA LEU A 478 -7.48 31.04 11.02
C LEU A 478 -8.01 29.62 10.73
N GLY A 479 -9.32 29.49 10.58
CA GLY A 479 -9.97 28.24 10.19
C GLY A 479 -11.08 28.49 9.19
N GLU A 480 -11.10 27.74 8.09
CA GLU A 480 -12.24 27.66 7.20
C GLU A 480 -13.25 26.66 7.79
N VAL A 481 -14.50 27.11 7.94
CA VAL A 481 -15.60 26.24 8.36
C VAL A 481 -16.22 25.62 7.12
N GLN A 482 -16.11 24.30 7.01
CA GLN A 482 -16.70 23.51 5.93
C GLN A 482 -17.96 22.76 6.43
N ALA A 483 -18.56 21.96 5.55
CA ALA A 483 -19.69 21.14 5.89
C ALA A 483 -19.42 20.17 7.06
N SER A 484 -20.50 19.73 7.71
CA SER A 484 -20.44 18.83 8.88
C SER A 484 -19.52 19.32 10.00
N ASP A 485 -19.39 20.65 10.11
CA ASP A 485 -18.65 21.33 11.15
C ASP A 485 -17.11 21.11 11.10
N PHE A 486 -16.61 20.55 10.00
CA PHE A 486 -15.18 20.34 9.76
C PHE A 486 -14.44 21.68 9.68
N ILE A 487 -13.27 21.75 10.31
CA ILE A 487 -12.42 22.93 10.31
C ILE A 487 -11.15 22.61 9.53
N ARG A 488 -10.94 23.30 8.41
CA ARG A 488 -9.65 23.32 7.74
C ARG A 488 -8.84 24.48 8.29
N VAL A 489 -7.80 24.18 9.05
CA VAL A 489 -6.98 25.21 9.68
C VAL A 489 -6.03 25.83 8.66
N MET A 490 -5.89 27.15 8.74
CA MET A 490 -5.01 27.98 7.90
C MET A 490 -4.07 28.75 8.82
N HIS A 491 -2.78 28.42 8.81
CA HIS A 491 -1.81 28.99 9.73
C HIS A 491 -1.18 30.26 9.15
N PRO A 492 -1.38 31.45 9.77
CA PRO A 492 -0.77 32.68 9.28
C PRO A 492 0.75 32.63 9.39
N SER A 493 1.43 32.88 8.27
CA SER A 493 2.89 32.98 8.18
C SER A 493 3.38 34.40 8.38
N SER A 494 2.67 35.38 7.83
CA SER A 494 3.06 36.78 7.93
C SER A 494 1.87 37.72 7.84
N VAL A 495 2.03 38.90 8.44
CA VAL A 495 1.12 40.03 8.25
C VAL A 495 1.89 41.23 7.72
N THR A 496 1.24 42.08 6.92
CA THR A 496 1.88 43.26 6.32
C THR A 496 1.28 44.55 6.83
N THR A 497 2.06 45.64 6.83
CA THR A 497 1.56 47.00 7.12
C THR A 497 0.58 47.50 6.07
N SER A 498 0.62 46.91 4.86
CA SER A 498 -0.29 47.18 3.75
C SER A 498 -1.66 46.52 3.88
N GLY A 499 -1.93 45.79 4.97
CA GLY A 499 -3.27 45.27 5.22
C GLY A 499 -3.43 43.76 5.06
N LYS A 500 -2.41 43.03 4.62
CA LYS A 500 -2.56 41.64 4.15
C LYS A 500 -2.15 40.61 5.21
N ILE A 501 -2.69 39.40 5.08
CA ILE A 501 -2.26 38.20 5.82
C ILE A 501 -1.88 37.12 4.81
N THR A 502 -0.70 36.55 4.95
CA THR A 502 -0.29 35.35 4.20
C THR A 502 -0.38 34.14 5.11
N THR A 503 -0.90 33.03 4.58
CA THR A 503 -1.08 31.75 5.29
C THR A 503 -0.35 30.62 4.57
N PHE A 504 -0.27 29.43 5.17
CA PHE A 504 0.30 28.24 4.53
C PHE A 504 -0.72 27.40 3.76
N ALA A 505 -1.99 27.79 3.74
CA ALA A 505 -3.02 27.15 2.95
C ALA A 505 -3.75 28.15 2.05
N LYS A 506 -4.35 27.71 0.94
CA LYS A 506 -5.05 28.61 0.03
C LYS A 506 -6.35 29.16 0.63
N ALA A 507 -6.61 30.44 0.34
CA ALA A 507 -7.87 31.15 0.53
C ALA A 507 -8.60 31.34 -0.81
N ALA A 508 -9.91 31.56 -0.75
CA ALA A 508 -10.72 31.95 -1.91
C ALA A 508 -11.71 33.05 -1.52
N ASN A 509 -12.10 33.88 -2.50
CA ASN A 509 -13.19 34.85 -2.28
C ASN A 509 -14.49 34.12 -1.94
N GLY A 510 -15.23 34.63 -0.96
CA GLY A 510 -16.45 34.01 -0.44
C GLY A 510 -16.22 32.94 0.63
N MET A 511 -14.97 32.59 0.93
CA MET A 511 -14.64 31.65 2.00
C MET A 511 -15.04 32.24 3.37
N THR A 512 -15.82 31.49 4.15
CA THR A 512 -16.12 31.84 5.55
C THR A 512 -15.00 31.33 6.44
N ILE A 513 -14.35 32.25 7.15
CA ILE A 513 -13.23 31.95 8.05
C ILE A 513 -13.53 32.44 9.45
N MET A 514 -12.88 31.84 10.43
CA MET A 514 -12.90 32.27 11.82
C MET A 514 -11.52 32.24 12.46
N MET A 515 -11.33 33.02 13.52
CA MET A 515 -10.20 32.81 14.40
C MET A 515 -10.45 31.57 15.25
N LEU A 516 -9.45 30.70 15.32
CA LEU A 516 -9.44 29.55 16.20
C LEU A 516 -8.61 29.86 17.45
N LYS A 517 -8.79 29.07 18.50
CA LYS A 517 -8.02 29.22 19.73
C LYS A 517 -7.58 27.88 20.30
N GLY A 518 -6.34 27.82 20.76
CA GLY A 518 -5.78 26.66 21.44
C GLY A 518 -4.84 27.04 22.56
N THR A 519 -4.55 26.08 23.41
CA THR A 519 -3.43 26.09 24.36
C THR A 519 -2.60 24.84 24.13
N SER A 520 -1.33 24.84 24.54
CA SER A 520 -0.48 23.66 24.39
C SER A 520 -1.09 22.44 25.10
N GLU A 521 -1.70 22.66 26.27
CA GLU A 521 -2.33 21.62 27.08
C GLU A 521 -3.60 21.07 26.43
N THR A 522 -4.50 21.95 25.96
CA THR A 522 -5.73 21.51 25.30
C THR A 522 -5.45 20.81 23.98
N LEU A 523 -4.47 21.30 23.21
CA LEU A 523 -4.09 20.68 21.95
C LEU A 523 -3.52 19.28 22.19
N ALA A 524 -2.53 19.14 23.08
CA ALA A 524 -1.96 17.85 23.46
C ALA A 524 -3.04 16.83 23.87
N LYS A 525 -4.02 17.26 24.68
CA LYS A 525 -5.15 16.42 25.09
C LYS A 525 -6.13 16.09 23.96
N ASN A 526 -6.41 17.03 23.06
CA ASN A 526 -7.43 16.85 22.02
C ASN A 526 -6.98 15.92 20.89
N PHE A 527 -5.67 15.73 20.66
CA PHE A 527 -5.20 14.81 19.61
C PHE A 527 -5.59 13.36 19.88
N SER A 528 -5.46 12.89 21.12
CA SER A 528 -5.87 11.54 21.50
C SER A 528 -7.39 11.36 21.37
N LEU A 529 -8.18 12.33 21.85
CA LEU A 529 -9.65 12.31 21.72
C LEU A 529 -10.11 12.31 20.25
N ASN A 530 -9.40 13.03 19.38
CA ASN A 530 -9.70 13.05 17.96
C ASN A 530 -9.34 11.74 17.26
N ALA A 531 -8.22 11.10 17.63
CA ALA A 531 -7.93 9.74 17.22
C ALA A 531 -9.00 8.74 17.72
N GLN A 532 -9.63 9.00 18.86
CA GLN A 532 -10.72 8.17 19.38
C GLN A 532 -11.99 8.27 18.51
N SER A 533 -12.20 9.41 17.85
CA SER A 533 -13.31 9.57 16.91
C SER A 533 -13.21 8.65 15.69
N LEU A 534 -12.01 8.20 15.29
CA LEU A 534 -11.87 7.13 14.29
C LEU A 534 -12.49 5.82 14.78
N LEU A 535 -12.35 5.51 16.06
CA LEU A 535 -12.84 4.24 16.62
C LEU A 535 -14.34 4.32 16.94
N GLY A 536 -14.88 5.53 17.14
CA GLY A 536 -16.29 5.78 17.46
C GLY A 536 -17.17 6.26 16.30
N LYS A 537 -16.60 6.74 15.18
CA LYS A 537 -17.33 7.31 14.02
C LYS A 537 -16.91 6.74 12.64
N SER A 538 -15.89 5.87 12.54
CA SER A 538 -15.62 5.22 11.25
C SER A 538 -16.78 4.32 10.84
N THR A 539 -16.90 4.14 9.53
CA THR A 539 -17.66 3.09 8.84
C THR A 539 -17.79 1.78 9.65
N PRO A 540 -18.85 0.99 9.46
CA PRO A 540 -19.11 -0.26 10.21
C PRO A 540 -17.93 -1.26 10.28
N ASP A 541 -16.86 -1.05 9.52
CA ASP A 541 -15.76 -1.97 9.26
C ASP A 541 -14.57 -1.87 10.24
N VAL A 542 -14.36 -0.76 10.98
CA VAL A 542 -13.32 -0.70 12.05
C VAL A 542 -13.92 -0.18 13.34
N SER A 543 -14.75 -1.01 13.97
CA SER A 543 -15.55 -0.66 15.15
C SER A 543 -14.90 -0.99 16.51
N ASP A 544 -13.75 -1.70 16.53
CA ASP A 544 -13.04 -2.08 17.75
C ASP A 544 -11.53 -1.91 17.60
N THR A 545 -10.91 -1.24 18.58
CA THR A 545 -9.44 -1.14 18.77
C THR A 545 -8.71 -2.48 18.68
N LYS A 546 -9.37 -3.59 19.07
CA LYS A 546 -8.79 -4.94 18.98
C LYS A 546 -8.50 -5.39 17.55
N ASN A 547 -9.17 -4.78 16.58
CA ASN A 547 -8.97 -5.08 15.16
C ASN A 547 -7.84 -4.25 14.57
N VAL A 548 -7.28 -3.24 15.26
CA VAL A 548 -6.20 -2.39 14.73
C VAL A 548 -4.86 -3.12 14.85
N VAL A 549 -4.19 -3.34 13.71
CA VAL A 549 -2.87 -4.01 13.63
C VAL A 549 -1.71 -3.03 13.50
N GLY A 550 -2.00 -1.78 13.11
CA GLY A 550 -1.02 -0.71 12.99
C GLY A 550 -1.64 0.64 12.71
N ALA A 551 -0.93 1.70 13.09
CA ALA A 551 -1.34 3.08 12.85
C ALA A 551 -0.17 3.92 12.32
N LEU A 552 -0.47 4.80 11.37
CA LEU A 552 0.44 5.82 10.88
C LEU A 552 -0.16 7.20 11.14
N VAL A 553 0.62 8.09 11.75
CA VAL A 553 0.13 9.39 12.23
C VAL A 553 0.91 10.54 11.59
N PHE A 554 0.20 11.57 11.19
CA PHE A 554 0.73 12.81 10.63
C PHE A 554 0.44 13.92 11.61
N PHE A 555 1.50 14.45 12.21
CA PHE A 555 1.39 15.46 13.24
C PHE A 555 2.08 16.74 12.83
N CYS A 556 1.47 17.88 13.09
CA CYS A 556 2.12 19.13 12.72
C CYS A 556 3.38 19.39 13.57
N GLY A 557 4.53 19.47 12.91
CA GLY A 557 5.83 19.78 13.50
C GLY A 557 5.85 21.16 14.18
N ARG A 558 5.05 22.12 13.71
CA ARG A 558 4.87 23.41 14.40
C ARG A 558 4.19 23.25 15.76
N LEU A 559 3.22 22.35 15.85
CA LEU A 559 2.59 22.03 17.12
C LEU A 559 3.54 21.22 18.01
N ALA A 560 4.28 20.25 17.45
CA ALA A 560 5.32 19.52 18.18
C ALA A 560 6.33 20.48 18.83
N LEU A 561 6.83 21.47 18.08
CA LEU A 561 7.71 22.52 18.61
C LEU A 561 7.05 23.35 19.73
N LYS A 562 5.75 23.66 19.60
CA LYS A 562 5.01 24.46 20.56
C LYS A 562 4.65 23.70 21.85
N MET A 563 4.58 22.37 21.76
CA MET A 563 4.18 21.46 22.84
C MET A 563 5.32 20.51 23.21
N ASP A 564 6.57 20.87 22.92
CA ASP A 564 7.75 20.00 23.05
C ASP A 564 7.79 19.26 24.40
N ASP A 565 7.56 19.97 25.51
CA ASP A 565 7.56 19.38 26.86
C ASP A 565 6.32 18.51 27.16
N LEU A 566 5.24 18.64 26.38
CA LEU A 566 4.00 17.86 26.47
C LEU A 566 3.95 16.69 25.48
N MET A 567 4.88 16.62 24.52
CA MET A 567 4.89 15.55 23.51
C MET A 567 4.93 14.13 24.11
N PRO A 568 5.73 13.84 25.16
CA PRO A 568 5.70 12.52 25.80
C PRO A 568 4.30 12.12 26.28
N VAL A 569 3.58 13.06 26.93
CA VAL A 569 2.23 12.83 27.44
C VAL A 569 1.21 12.69 26.31
N ALA A 570 1.32 13.51 25.26
CA ALA A 570 0.44 13.44 24.10
C ALA A 570 0.57 12.10 23.36
N VAL A 571 1.79 11.58 23.23
CA VAL A 571 2.07 10.29 22.59
C VAL A 571 1.55 9.11 23.41
N GLU A 572 1.76 9.13 24.72
CA GLU A 572 1.22 8.09 25.62
C GLU A 572 -0.31 8.00 25.49
N GLN A 573 -1.01 9.13 25.56
CA GLN A 573 -2.47 9.20 25.39
C GLN A 573 -2.94 8.75 24.01
N LEU A 574 -2.21 9.09 22.95
CA LEU A 574 -2.52 8.60 21.60
C LEU A 574 -2.40 7.07 21.53
N SER A 575 -1.37 6.51 22.16
CA SER A 575 -1.12 5.06 22.16
C SER A 575 -2.24 4.27 22.85
N ASP A 576 -2.82 4.81 23.92
CA ASP A 576 -3.96 4.22 24.63
C ASP A 576 -5.20 4.13 23.75
N VAL A 577 -5.37 5.09 22.84
CA VAL A 577 -6.51 5.15 21.93
C VAL A 577 -6.37 4.15 20.80
N VAL A 578 -5.21 4.12 20.13
CA VAL A 578 -5.00 3.24 18.95
C VAL A 578 -4.54 1.82 19.32
N GLY A 579 -4.54 1.47 20.62
CA GLY A 579 -4.37 0.10 21.11
C GLY A 579 -2.93 -0.38 21.28
N GLN A 580 -1.94 0.52 21.43
CA GLN A 580 -0.50 0.22 21.59
C GLN A 580 0.12 -0.69 20.51
N ASN A 581 -0.53 -0.85 19.36
CA ASN A 581 -0.10 -1.77 18.30
C ASN A 581 0.58 -1.03 17.15
N ASN A 582 1.90 -1.09 17.09
CA ASN A 582 2.72 -0.74 15.92
C ASN A 582 2.39 0.65 15.34
N VAL A 583 2.48 1.66 16.19
CA VAL A 583 2.22 3.06 15.84
C VAL A 583 3.52 3.73 15.43
N MET A 584 3.51 4.40 14.28
CA MET A 584 4.55 5.39 13.93
C MET A 584 3.87 6.72 13.60
N GLY A 585 4.44 7.83 14.04
CA GLY A 585 3.98 9.16 13.64
C GLY A 585 5.12 10.07 13.23
N LEU A 586 4.89 10.83 12.17
CA LEU A 586 5.83 11.80 11.62
C LEU A 586 5.37 13.21 11.97
N CYS A 587 6.30 14.07 12.33
CA CYS A 587 6.05 15.48 12.57
C CYS A 587 6.26 16.29 11.29
N CYS A 588 5.27 16.30 10.40
CA CYS A 588 5.25 16.98 9.10
C CYS A 588 4.83 18.45 9.21
N PHE A 589 4.90 19.19 8.11
CA PHE A 589 4.17 20.45 7.94
C PHE A 589 3.00 20.21 7.01
N GLY A 590 1.94 21.02 7.11
CA GLY A 590 0.87 21.03 6.12
C GLY A 590 0.28 19.64 5.88
N GLU A 591 -0.56 19.17 6.78
CA GLU A 591 -1.10 17.82 6.70
C GLU A 591 -2.15 17.71 5.58
N GLN A 592 -2.15 16.57 4.89
CA GLN A 592 -3.17 16.22 3.91
C GLN A 592 -4.05 15.09 4.42
N GLY A 593 -5.32 15.14 4.06
CA GLY A 593 -6.31 14.20 4.53
C GLY A 593 -7.66 14.43 3.87
N MET A 594 -8.71 13.81 4.42
CA MET A 594 -10.07 13.95 3.92
C MET A 594 -10.88 14.85 4.84
N ASN A 595 -11.67 15.76 4.28
CA ASN A 595 -12.69 16.49 5.04
C ASN A 595 -13.90 15.58 5.36
N ALA A 596 -14.89 16.13 6.05
CA ALA A 596 -16.09 15.38 6.45
C ALA A 596 -17.02 14.96 5.29
N GLU A 597 -16.83 15.52 4.10
CA GLU A 597 -17.52 15.11 2.86
C GLU A 597 -16.69 14.11 2.04
N HIS A 598 -15.61 13.57 2.63
CA HIS A 598 -14.65 12.70 1.96
C HIS A 598 -14.02 13.34 0.74
N GLN A 599 -13.68 14.62 0.80
CA GLN A 599 -12.87 15.30 -0.22
C GLN A 599 -11.44 15.49 0.30
N PRO A 600 -10.40 15.20 -0.51
CA PRO A 600 -9.03 15.52 -0.20
C PRO A 600 -8.81 17.03 0.06
N VAL A 601 -8.17 17.36 1.17
CA VAL A 601 -7.86 18.73 1.58
C VAL A 601 -6.45 18.84 2.16
N HIS A 602 -5.89 20.05 2.05
CA HIS A 602 -4.67 20.47 2.74
C HIS A 602 -5.03 21.42 3.89
N GLY A 603 -4.53 21.14 5.09
CA GLY A 603 -4.69 22.02 6.24
C GLY A 603 -3.37 22.15 7.02
N ASP A 604 -3.24 23.25 7.75
CA ASP A 604 -2.06 23.50 8.58
C ASP A 604 -2.37 23.17 10.05
N LEU A 605 -1.39 22.78 10.86
CA LEU A 605 -1.62 22.53 12.31
C LEU A 605 -2.70 21.46 12.57
N MET A 606 -2.81 20.49 11.67
CA MET A 606 -3.79 19.42 11.74
C MET A 606 -3.15 18.14 12.30
N PHE A 607 -4.00 17.13 12.51
CA PHE A 607 -3.64 15.77 12.87
C PHE A 607 -4.28 14.80 11.87
N GLY A 608 -3.46 14.00 11.22
CA GLY A 608 -3.90 12.91 10.34
C GLY A 608 -3.61 11.55 10.97
N CYS A 609 -4.49 10.57 10.76
CA CYS A 609 -4.23 9.19 11.18
C CYS A 609 -4.76 8.20 10.14
N LEU A 610 -3.95 7.20 9.83
CA LEU A 610 -4.26 6.05 8.98
C LEU A 610 -4.19 4.79 9.85
N LEU A 611 -5.28 4.02 9.87
CA LEU A 611 -5.38 2.75 10.59
C LEU A 611 -5.40 1.58 9.60
N PHE A 612 -4.65 0.53 9.94
CA PHE A 612 -4.75 -0.78 9.32
C PHE A 612 -5.46 -1.73 10.30
N SER A 613 -6.42 -2.49 9.80
CA SER A 613 -7.11 -3.50 10.59
C SER A 613 -6.66 -4.93 10.26
N ASP A 614 -7.04 -5.90 11.10
CA ASP A 614 -6.90 -7.33 10.85
C ASP A 614 -8.05 -7.91 10.00
N GLN A 615 -9.03 -7.08 9.63
CA GLN A 615 -10.17 -7.46 8.82
C GLN A 615 -9.79 -7.46 7.33
N ALA A 616 -10.11 -8.54 6.64
CA ALA A 616 -9.93 -8.61 5.19
C ALA A 616 -10.89 -7.64 4.50
N LYS A 617 -10.43 -7.00 3.42
CA LYS A 617 -11.29 -6.21 2.56
C LYS A 617 -12.18 -7.16 1.75
N GLU A 618 -13.51 -7.02 1.84
CA GLU A 618 -14.42 -7.72 0.94
C GLU A 618 -14.21 -7.20 -0.49
N ASN A 619 -13.98 -8.10 -1.45
CA ASN A 619 -13.69 -7.78 -2.85
C ASN A 619 -14.93 -7.38 -3.64
#